data_AF-A0A535TKC0-F1
#
_entry.id   AF-A0A535TKC0-F1
#
_cell.length_a   1.000
_cell.length_b   1.000
_cell.length_c   1.000
_cell.angle_alpha   90.00
_cell.angle_beta   90.00
_cell.angle_gamma   90.00
#
_symmetry.space_group_name_H-M   'P 1'
#
loop_
_entity.id
_entity.type
_entity.pdbx_description
1 polymer ?
#
loop_
_entity_poly.entity_id
_entity_poly.type
_entity_poly.pdbx_seq_one_letter_code
_entity_poly.pdbx_strand_id
1 'polypeptide(L)'
;MLRERVHRVTRLEEQDLVRQVSEGFSDLVEGLDPALHPPSPYGGGLYTPSPSGGGQGGGFRQWTGLKVVVVDYGVKRNILRSLRSRGVGVEVLPHDSDFDTILARKPDAVVLSNGPGDPSQLQSAVAMTRQLIRRLPVLGICLGHQLVGQAAGARTSRLRF
;
A
#
# COMPACT_ATOMS: atom_id res chain seq x y z
N MET A 1 -33.88 16.14 14.20
CA MET A 1 -33.93 16.38 12.73
C MET A 1 -32.80 15.66 11.95
N LEU A 2 -32.36 14.46 12.37
CA LEU A 2 -31.29 13.68 11.71
C LEU A 2 -31.67 12.19 11.50
N ARG A 3 -32.97 11.88 11.55
CA ARG A 3 -33.51 10.51 11.35
C ARG A 3 -34.22 10.30 10.00
N GLU A 4 -34.36 11.34 9.17
CA GLU A 4 -35.20 11.29 7.95
C GLU A 4 -34.42 11.28 6.63
N ARG A 5 -33.09 11.10 6.65
CA ARG A 5 -32.26 11.00 5.44
C ARG A 5 -31.85 9.56 5.08
N VAL A 6 -32.69 8.58 5.42
CA VAL A 6 -32.53 7.22 4.90
C VAL A 6 -33.21 7.17 3.54
N HIS A 7 -32.43 7.26 2.47
CA HIS A 7 -32.92 6.98 1.12
C HIS A 7 -33.47 5.55 1.08
N ARG A 8 -34.61 5.33 0.42
CA ARG A 8 -35.09 3.96 0.10
C ARG A 8 -34.00 3.26 -0.70
N VAL A 9 -33.30 2.33 -0.07
CA VAL A 9 -32.41 1.40 -0.76
C VAL A 9 -33.29 0.24 -1.22
N THR A 10 -33.31 -0.05 -2.53
CA THR A 10 -33.91 -1.27 -3.08
C THR A 10 -33.33 -2.48 -2.34
N ARG A 11 -34.08 -3.57 -2.15
CA ARG A 11 -33.51 -4.68 -1.37
C ARG A 11 -32.27 -5.25 -2.08
N LEU A 12 -31.24 -5.61 -1.32
CA LEU A 12 -29.96 -6.10 -1.87
C LEU A 12 -30.15 -7.36 -2.74
N GLU A 13 -31.17 -8.16 -2.44
CA GLU A 13 -31.59 -9.36 -3.19
C GLU A 13 -32.12 -9.05 -4.61
N GLU A 14 -32.44 -7.79 -4.90
CA GLU A 14 -32.97 -7.33 -6.20
C GLU A 14 -31.93 -6.52 -7.00
N GLN A 15 -30.69 -6.43 -6.50
CA GLN A 15 -29.63 -5.63 -7.11
C GLN A 15 -28.41 -6.50 -7.45
N ASP A 16 -27.98 -6.46 -8.71
CA ASP A 16 -26.63 -6.90 -9.08
C ASP A 16 -25.66 -5.72 -8.89
N LEU A 17 -25.30 -5.46 -7.63
CA LEU A 17 -24.40 -4.35 -7.25
C LEU A 17 -23.02 -4.46 -7.88
N VAL A 18 -22.55 -5.68 -8.15
CA VAL A 18 -21.27 -5.90 -8.83
C VAL A 18 -21.38 -5.37 -10.25
N ARG A 19 -22.40 -5.80 -10.99
CA ARG A 19 -22.65 -5.33 -12.34
C ARG A 19 -22.92 -3.82 -12.40
N GLN A 20 -23.70 -3.25 -11.49
CA GLN A 20 -23.98 -1.81 -11.46
C GLN A 20 -22.73 -0.95 -11.27
N VAL A 21 -21.78 -1.41 -10.43
CA VAL A 21 -20.48 -0.75 -10.28
C VAL A 21 -19.61 -0.99 -11.52
N SER A 22 -19.82 -2.10 -12.22
CA SER A 22 -19.04 -2.54 -13.39
C SER A 22 -19.67 -2.19 -14.76
N GLU A 23 -20.74 -1.37 -14.82
CA GLU A 23 -21.39 -0.95 -16.07
C GLU A 23 -20.80 0.39 -16.57
N GLY A 24 -20.58 0.52 -17.89
CA GLY A 24 -19.82 1.61 -18.52
C GLY A 24 -18.41 1.23 -19.00
N PHE A 25 -18.12 -0.07 -19.01
CA PHE A 25 -16.85 -0.67 -19.37
C PHE A 25 -16.85 -1.04 -20.86
N SER A 26 -16.13 -0.27 -21.67
CA SER A 26 -15.59 -0.79 -22.93
C SER A 26 -14.11 -1.06 -22.70
N ASP A 27 -13.65 -2.22 -23.16
CA ASP A 27 -12.27 -2.65 -23.09
C ASP A 27 -11.36 -1.66 -23.82
N LEU A 28 -10.95 -0.60 -23.13
CA LEU A 28 -9.79 0.22 -23.51
C LEU A 28 -8.52 -0.37 -22.91
N VAL A 29 -8.38 -1.70 -22.96
CA VAL A 29 -7.08 -2.34 -22.97
C VAL A 29 -6.62 -2.40 -24.43
N GLU A 30 -6.52 -1.23 -25.07
CA GLU A 30 -5.73 -1.11 -26.29
C GLU A 30 -4.26 -1.04 -25.86
N GLY A 31 -3.52 -2.12 -26.16
CA GLY A 31 -2.08 -2.03 -26.39
C GLY A 31 -1.15 -2.36 -25.22
N LEU A 32 -1.45 -3.37 -24.41
CA LEU A 32 -0.35 -4.10 -23.75
C LEU A 32 0.19 -5.14 -24.74
N ASP A 33 1.47 -5.02 -25.06
CA ASP A 33 2.21 -6.00 -25.86
C ASP A 33 1.99 -7.42 -25.27
N PRO A 34 1.51 -8.40 -26.05
CA PRO A 34 1.33 -9.77 -25.55
C PRO A 34 2.63 -10.41 -25.03
N ALA A 35 3.81 -9.87 -25.35
CA ALA A 35 5.08 -10.27 -24.73
C ALA A 35 5.24 -9.80 -23.27
N LEU A 36 4.42 -8.87 -22.79
CA LEU A 36 4.39 -8.37 -21.41
C LEU A 36 3.45 -9.16 -20.49
N HIS A 37 2.85 -10.26 -20.96
CA HIS A 37 2.23 -11.21 -20.05
C HIS A 37 3.31 -11.82 -19.15
N PRO A 38 3.34 -11.52 -17.83
CA PRO A 38 4.18 -12.31 -16.95
C PRO A 38 3.68 -13.76 -17.04
N PRO A 39 4.56 -14.76 -17.10
CA PRO A 39 4.10 -16.14 -16.91
C PRO A 39 3.33 -16.15 -15.60
N SER A 40 2.06 -16.58 -15.64
CA SER A 40 1.27 -16.69 -14.42
C SER A 40 2.08 -17.54 -13.44
N PRO A 41 2.44 -17.02 -12.25
CA PRO A 41 3.06 -17.87 -11.23
C PRO A 41 2.07 -18.94 -10.73
N TYR A 42 0.79 -18.82 -11.12
CA TYR A 42 -0.28 -19.75 -10.85
C TYR A 42 -0.77 -20.37 -12.16
N GLY A 43 0.05 -21.27 -12.73
CA GLY A 43 -0.44 -22.16 -13.77
C GLY A 43 -1.47 -23.11 -13.18
N GLY A 44 -2.76 -22.91 -13.47
CA GLY A 44 -3.88 -23.87 -13.51
C GLY A 44 -4.07 -24.95 -12.44
N GLY A 45 -3.27 -24.99 -11.37
CA GLY A 45 -3.31 -25.97 -10.30
C GLY A 45 -3.81 -25.33 -9.03
N LEU A 46 -4.69 -26.04 -8.31
CA LEU A 46 -5.06 -25.69 -6.95
C LEU A 46 -3.79 -25.45 -6.14
N TYR A 47 -3.73 -24.32 -5.43
CA TYR A 47 -2.67 -24.02 -4.48
C TYR A 47 -2.63 -25.14 -3.43
N THR A 48 -1.71 -26.08 -3.62
CA THR A 48 -1.28 -26.98 -2.56
C THR A 48 -0.15 -26.27 -1.84
N PRO A 49 -0.33 -25.80 -0.59
CA PRO A 49 0.81 -25.36 0.20
C PRO A 49 1.80 -26.52 0.20
N SER A 50 3.02 -26.27 -0.27
CA SER A 50 4.10 -27.26 -0.19
C SER A 50 4.16 -27.71 1.27
N PRO A 51 4.10 -29.02 1.56
CA PRO A 51 4.19 -29.48 2.93
C PRO A 51 5.54 -28.99 3.41
N SER A 52 5.49 -28.04 4.34
CA SER A 52 6.64 -27.65 5.14
C SER A 52 7.34 -28.94 5.56
N GLY A 53 8.49 -29.20 4.95
CA GLY A 53 9.38 -30.25 5.41
C GLY A 53 9.56 -30.07 6.91
N GLY A 54 9.30 -31.15 7.66
CA GLY A 54 9.30 -31.15 9.11
C GLY A 54 10.64 -30.68 9.68
N GLY A 55 10.74 -29.37 9.92
CA GLY A 55 11.87 -28.71 10.54
C GLY A 55 11.34 -27.59 11.42
N GLN A 56 11.77 -27.59 12.68
CA GLN A 56 11.39 -26.66 13.73
C GLN A 56 11.29 -25.21 13.22
N GLY A 57 10.24 -24.49 13.62
CA GLY A 57 9.89 -23.16 13.14
C GLY A 57 11.06 -22.18 13.11
N GLY A 58 11.63 -21.96 11.94
CA GLY A 58 12.67 -20.96 11.72
C GLY A 58 12.09 -19.57 11.90
N GLY A 59 12.40 -18.91 13.02
CA GLY A 59 12.03 -17.52 13.25
C GLY A 59 12.51 -16.61 12.13
N PHE A 60 11.82 -15.49 11.91
CA PHE A 60 12.29 -14.49 10.94
C PHE A 60 13.71 -14.03 11.29
N ARG A 61 14.55 -13.81 10.26
CA ARG A 61 15.84 -13.13 10.42
C ARG A 61 15.62 -11.85 11.23
N GLN A 62 16.39 -11.70 12.30
CA GLN A 62 16.33 -10.54 13.18
C GLN A 62 17.22 -9.41 12.64
N TRP A 63 16.72 -8.19 12.72
CA TRP A 63 17.33 -6.94 12.29
C TRP A 63 17.41 -6.00 13.51
N THR A 64 17.98 -6.51 14.58
CA THR A 64 18.14 -5.77 15.84
C THR A 64 19.01 -4.54 15.63
N GLY A 65 18.65 -3.44 16.30
CA GLY A 65 19.36 -2.16 16.17
C GLY A 65 18.93 -1.30 14.98
N LEU A 66 18.18 -1.84 14.01
CA LEU A 66 17.63 -1.05 12.91
C LEU A 66 16.46 -0.20 13.40
N LYS A 67 16.51 1.11 13.16
CA LYS A 67 15.43 2.06 13.44
C LYS A 67 14.70 2.45 12.16
N VAL A 68 13.40 2.20 12.13
CA VAL A 68 12.50 2.56 11.03
C VAL A 68 11.47 3.57 11.51
N VAL A 69 11.33 4.66 10.76
CA VAL A 69 10.21 5.58 10.89
C VAL A 69 9.11 5.17 9.93
N VAL A 70 7.87 5.07 10.42
CA VAL A 70 6.67 4.79 9.61
C VAL A 70 5.82 6.05 9.57
N VAL A 71 5.54 6.59 8.39
CA VAL A 71 4.58 7.69 8.21
C VAL A 71 3.18 7.08 8.07
N ASP A 72 2.26 7.48 8.95
CA ASP A 72 0.93 6.88 9.07
C ASP A 72 -0.12 7.60 8.21
N TYR A 73 -0.40 7.05 7.02
CA TYR A 73 -1.53 7.46 6.17
C TYR A 73 -2.81 6.61 6.40
N GLY A 74 -2.88 5.79 7.44
CA GLY A 74 -3.91 4.76 7.62
C GLY A 74 -3.31 3.36 7.77
N VAL A 75 -2.20 3.24 8.51
CA VAL A 75 -1.36 2.05 8.61
C VAL A 75 -2.14 0.85 9.13
N LYS A 76 -2.05 -0.27 8.41
CA LYS A 76 -2.55 -1.55 8.92
C LYS A 76 -1.63 -2.04 10.04
N ARG A 77 -2.21 -2.41 11.18
CA ARG A 77 -1.49 -2.95 12.37
C ARG A 77 -0.52 -4.10 12.03
N ASN A 78 -0.81 -4.89 10.99
CA ASN A 78 0.05 -6.00 10.58
C ASN A 78 1.39 -5.55 9.99
N ILE A 79 1.48 -4.34 9.42
CA ILE A 79 2.76 -3.77 8.94
C ILE A 79 3.68 -3.56 10.14
N LEU A 80 3.18 -2.90 11.19
CA LEU A 80 3.94 -2.65 12.43
C LEU A 80 4.33 -3.96 13.13
N ARG A 81 3.40 -4.92 13.21
CA ARG A 81 3.66 -6.25 13.76
C ARG A 81 4.76 -6.98 13.00
N SER A 82 4.72 -6.93 11.67
CA SER A 82 5.70 -7.59 10.81
C SER A 82 7.10 -6.99 10.99
N LEU A 83 7.21 -5.66 11.05
CA LEU A 83 8.48 -4.97 11.33
C LEU A 83 9.02 -5.34 12.72
N ARG A 84 8.19 -5.24 13.76
CA ARG A 84 8.58 -5.56 15.15
C ARG A 84 8.96 -7.03 15.34
N SER A 85 8.28 -7.97 14.69
CA SER A 85 8.61 -9.41 14.76
C SER A 85 9.99 -9.75 14.18
N ARG A 86 10.56 -8.83 13.39
CA ARG A 86 11.89 -8.90 12.82
C ARG A 86 12.92 -8.16 13.67
N GLY A 87 12.59 -7.71 14.88
CA GLY A 87 13.52 -7.01 15.78
C GLY A 87 13.78 -5.55 15.42
N VAL A 88 13.03 -4.99 14.47
CA VAL A 88 13.16 -3.59 14.02
C VAL A 88 12.54 -2.65 15.05
N GLY A 89 13.27 -1.60 15.45
CA GLY A 89 12.73 -0.49 16.22
C GLY A 89 11.83 0.38 15.35
N VAL A 90 10.55 0.51 15.72
CA VAL A 90 9.54 1.22 14.91
C VAL A 90 9.02 2.43 15.65
N GLU A 91 9.21 3.61 15.04
CA GLU A 91 8.59 4.88 15.45
C GLU A 91 7.54 5.27 14.41
N VAL A 92 6.33 5.61 14.85
CA VAL A 92 5.22 6.00 13.96
C VAL A 92 5.01 7.49 14.04
N LEU A 93 4.97 8.16 12.90
CA LEU A 93 4.73 9.60 12.79
C LEU A 93 3.42 9.89 12.04
N PRO A 94 2.74 11.01 12.35
CA PRO A 94 1.53 11.44 11.63
C PRO A 94 1.75 11.66 10.13
N HIS A 95 0.67 11.53 9.34
CA HIS A 95 0.67 11.71 7.87
C HIS A 95 1.26 13.03 7.34
N ASP A 96 1.19 14.09 8.15
CA ASP A 96 1.59 15.47 7.84
C ASP A 96 3.02 15.79 8.31
N SER A 97 3.77 14.78 8.77
CA SER A 97 5.17 14.94 9.17
C SER A 97 6.05 15.34 7.97
N ASP A 98 6.86 16.37 8.18
CA ASP A 98 7.79 16.88 7.16
C ASP A 98 9.13 16.13 7.16
N PHE A 99 9.97 16.46 6.16
CA PHE A 99 11.27 15.83 5.95
C PHE A 99 12.20 16.02 7.16
N ASP A 100 12.26 17.23 7.72
CA ASP A 100 13.16 17.56 8.82
C ASP A 100 12.75 16.84 10.11
N THR A 101 11.45 16.75 10.39
CA THR A 101 10.91 15.99 11.53
C THR A 101 11.30 14.52 11.44
N ILE A 102 11.18 13.92 10.24
CA ILE A 102 11.57 12.52 10.01
C ILE A 102 13.09 12.35 10.20
N LEU A 103 13.91 13.24 9.62
CA LEU A 103 15.36 13.12 9.69
C LEU A 103 15.91 13.37 11.10
N ALA A 104 15.25 14.24 11.89
CA ALA A 104 15.57 14.47 13.30
C ALA A 104 15.43 13.20 14.16
N ARG A 105 14.64 12.22 13.73
CA ARG A 105 14.55 10.90 14.40
C ARG A 105 15.73 9.98 14.12
N LYS A 106 16.64 10.37 13.21
CA LYS A 106 17.80 9.58 12.78
C LYS A 106 17.42 8.14 12.40
N PRO A 107 16.43 7.93 11.50
CA PRO A 107 16.07 6.58 11.06
C PRO A 107 17.10 6.01 10.09
N ASP A 108 17.25 4.68 10.10
CA ASP A 108 18.02 3.95 9.09
C ASP A 108 17.23 3.75 7.79
N ALA A 109 15.89 3.70 7.90
CA ALA A 109 14.99 3.63 6.75
C ALA A 109 13.61 4.21 7.08
N VAL A 110 12.84 4.56 6.04
CA VAL A 110 11.48 5.09 6.17
C VAL A 110 10.49 4.17 5.47
N VAL A 111 9.33 3.96 6.11
CA VAL A 111 8.19 3.28 5.51
C VAL A 111 7.05 4.28 5.34
N LEU A 112 6.56 4.41 4.11
CA LEU A 112 5.33 5.14 3.82
C LEU A 112 4.19 4.12 3.81
N SER A 113 3.27 4.23 4.77
CA SER A 113 2.25 3.22 4.97
C SER A 113 1.15 3.23 3.90
N ASN A 114 0.26 2.25 3.98
CA ASN A 114 -0.99 2.28 3.22
C ASN A 114 -1.92 3.38 3.75
N GLY A 115 -2.88 3.80 2.92
CA GLY A 115 -3.89 4.76 3.32
C GLY A 115 -5.05 4.81 2.34
N PRO A 116 -6.20 5.37 2.75
CA PRO A 116 -7.27 5.73 1.83
C PRO A 116 -6.91 7.00 1.05
N GLY A 117 -7.65 7.27 -0.02
CA GLY A 117 -7.58 8.55 -0.74
C GLY A 117 -6.78 8.51 -2.03
N ASP A 118 -6.64 9.69 -2.63
CA ASP A 118 -5.95 9.90 -3.91
C ASP A 118 -4.58 10.57 -3.67
N PRO A 119 -3.46 9.95 -4.09
CA PRO A 119 -2.12 10.54 -3.96
C PRO A 119 -2.00 11.90 -4.68
N SER A 120 -2.82 12.18 -5.69
CA SER A 120 -2.84 13.48 -6.40
C SER A 120 -3.12 14.67 -5.47
N GLN A 121 -3.81 14.43 -4.35
CA GLN A 121 -4.15 15.45 -3.34
C GLN A 121 -3.05 15.63 -2.29
N LEU A 122 -2.02 14.79 -2.29
CA LEU A 122 -0.98 14.73 -1.25
C LEU A 122 0.35 15.33 -1.74
N GLN A 123 0.31 16.52 -2.35
CA GLN A 123 1.50 17.15 -2.94
C GLN A 123 2.63 17.41 -1.95
N SER A 124 2.30 17.75 -0.70
CA SER A 124 3.28 17.88 0.40
C SER A 124 3.98 16.56 0.69
N ALA A 125 3.22 15.45 0.73
CA ALA A 125 3.77 14.12 0.95
C ALA A 125 4.66 13.66 -0.23
N VAL A 126 4.29 14.00 -1.47
CA VAL A 126 5.13 13.74 -2.66
C VAL A 126 6.45 14.52 -2.58
N ALA A 127 6.38 15.80 -2.20
CA ALA A 127 7.57 16.65 -2.05
C ALA A 127 8.51 16.13 -0.95
N MET A 128 7.95 15.73 0.20
CA MET A 128 8.69 15.10 1.30
C MET A 128 9.29 13.76 0.88
N THR A 129 8.52 12.91 0.19
CA THR A 129 9.00 11.62 -0.34
C THR A 129 10.16 11.81 -1.31
N ARG A 130 10.10 12.83 -2.18
CA ARG A 130 11.18 13.16 -3.13
C ARG A 130 12.49 13.52 -2.45
N GLN A 131 12.43 14.14 -1.27
CA GLN A 131 13.61 14.41 -0.46
C GLN A 131 14.12 13.13 0.22
N LEU A 132 13.21 12.32 0.78
CA LEU A 132 13.55 11.07 1.46
C LEU A 132 14.26 10.06 0.56
N ILE A 133 13.75 9.80 -0.65
CA ILE A 133 14.32 8.79 -1.57
C ILE A 133 15.77 9.11 -2.00
N ARG A 134 16.20 10.37 -1.85
CA ARG A 134 17.58 10.80 -2.14
C ARG A 134 18.52 10.63 -0.95
N ARG A 135 17.98 10.38 0.25
CA ARG A 135 18.73 10.40 1.51
C ARG A 135 18.75 9.06 2.24
N LEU A 136 17.65 8.32 2.20
CA LEU A 136 17.44 7.09 2.97
C LEU A 136 16.77 6.01 2.12
N PRO A 137 16.92 4.71 2.47
CA PRO A 137 16.06 3.66 1.94
C PRO A 137 14.59 3.93 2.29
N VAL A 138 13.72 3.88 1.29
CA VAL A 138 12.27 4.10 1.45
C VAL A 138 11.49 2.89 0.95
N LEU A 139 10.58 2.39 1.77
CA LEU A 139 9.59 1.38 1.40
C LEU A 139 8.20 2.03 1.34
N GLY A 140 7.57 2.04 0.16
CA GLY A 140 6.19 2.48 -0.01
C GLY A 140 5.21 1.30 -0.09
N ILE A 141 4.11 1.35 0.65
CA ILE A 141 3.06 0.31 0.63
C ILE A 141 1.73 0.94 0.18
N CYS A 142 1.12 0.42 -0.88
CA CYS A 142 -0.17 0.92 -1.42
C CYS A 142 -0.10 2.43 -1.72
N LEU A 143 -0.78 3.30 -0.96
CA LEU A 143 -0.65 4.75 -1.08
C LEU A 143 0.81 5.21 -1.00
N GLY A 144 1.59 4.67 -0.07
CA GLY A 144 3.03 4.97 0.02
C GLY A 144 3.81 4.61 -1.25
N HIS A 145 3.43 3.55 -1.97
CA HIS A 145 4.06 3.19 -3.25
C HIS A 145 3.72 4.22 -4.33
N GLN A 146 2.47 4.68 -4.37
CA GLN A 146 2.03 5.71 -5.31
C GLN A 146 2.78 7.04 -5.07
N LEU A 147 2.99 7.42 -3.81
CA LEU A 147 3.78 8.60 -3.45
C LEU A 147 5.24 8.48 -3.91
N VAL A 148 5.86 7.31 -3.75
CA VAL A 148 7.22 7.03 -4.26
C VAL A 148 7.25 7.15 -5.79
N GLY A 149 6.27 6.59 -6.49
CA GLY A 149 6.16 6.71 -7.95
C GLY A 149 6.08 8.17 -8.41
N GLN A 150 5.19 8.97 -7.82
CA GLN A 150 5.07 10.39 -8.14
C GLN A 150 6.33 11.19 -7.77
N ALA A 151 6.98 10.86 -6.66
CA ALA A 151 8.25 11.47 -6.26
C ALA A 151 9.36 11.22 -7.31
N ALA A 152 9.35 10.03 -7.92
CA ALA A 152 10.24 9.62 -9.02
C ALA A 152 9.81 10.14 -10.40
N GLY A 153 8.67 10.83 -10.53
CA GLY A 153 8.19 11.44 -11.78
C GLY A 153 7.13 10.63 -12.53
N ALA A 154 6.66 9.51 -11.97
CA ALA A 154 5.54 8.76 -12.54
C ALA A 154 4.20 9.49 -12.33
N ARG A 155 3.17 9.05 -13.06
CA ARG A 155 1.79 9.53 -12.91
C ARG A 155 0.92 8.42 -12.33
N THR A 156 -0.13 8.81 -11.60
CA THR A 156 -1.13 7.90 -11.05
C THR A 156 -2.48 8.23 -11.64
N SER A 157 -3.29 7.22 -11.92
CA SER A 157 -4.67 7.38 -12.34
C SER A 157 -5.57 6.49 -11.48
N ARG A 158 -6.83 6.88 -11.35
CA ARG A 158 -7.84 6.02 -10.73
C ARG A 158 -8.04 4.79 -11.61
N LEU A 159 -7.94 3.60 -11.01
CA LEU A 159 -8.27 2.35 -11.71
C LEU A 159 -9.77 2.30 -12.01
N ARG A 160 -10.10 1.78 -13.18
CA ARG A 160 -11.43 1.28 -13.50
C ARG A 160 -11.33 -0.22 -13.22
N PHE A 161 -12.03 -0.67 -12.17
CA PHE A 161 -11.89 -1.93 -11.42
C PHE A 161 -10.98 -3.02 -12.00
#